data_AF-A0A519XGH2-F1
#
_entry.id   AF-A0A519XGH2-F1
#
_cell.length_a   1.000
_cell.length_b   1.000
_cell.length_c   1.000
_cell.angle_alpha   90.00
_cell.angle_beta   90.00
_cell.angle_gamma   90.00
#
_symmetry.space_group_name_H-M   'P 1'
#
loop_
_entity.id
_entity.type
_entity.pdbx_description
1 polymer ?
#
loop_
_entity_poly.entity_id
_entity_poly.type
_entity_poly.pdbx_seq_one_letter_code
_entity_poly.pdbx_strand_id
1 'polypeptide(L)'
;WADKKTGLSPNFWGRAMGWYIMALVDVLDNFPKDHPKYKELLAILNRTATATVKYQDAKSGVWWDILDMPARKGNYLESSASSMFVYGLAKGVRNGWLPQSFMNAANKGYNGLKKEFVEKAGEERINLTKTVSVSGLGGKPRYRDGSFEYYISEKVITNDPKGMGAFICAAAEMEVAALPKPGKGLTVTVDNFFNNEYMTGPTGDKIPFHYLWEEDDNNGFSLFGKVFNDAGVKTATLKTAPTMANLKGSNIYIIVDPDTQKETANPNFMNAEHAKQVAEWVKAGGVLVLLLNDVGNCEITKFNALPELFGIKFNEDSRNKVQGQNFEQGAVKI
;
A
#
# COMPACT_ATOMS: atom_id res chain seq x y z
N TRP A 1 -11.13 1.13 36.30
CA TRP A 1 -11.69 1.33 34.95
C TRP A 1 -12.26 0.04 34.35
N ALA A 2 -11.68 -1.14 34.61
CA ALA A 2 -12.15 -2.40 34.02
C ALA A 2 -13.50 -2.87 34.61
N ASP A 3 -14.45 -3.17 33.74
CA ASP A 3 -15.69 -3.85 34.11
C ASP A 3 -15.41 -5.25 34.71
N LYS A 4 -16.16 -5.62 35.75
CA LYS A 4 -15.89 -6.84 36.53
C LYS A 4 -16.20 -8.14 35.78
N LYS A 5 -17.02 -8.09 34.73
CA LYS A 5 -17.40 -9.29 33.96
C LYS A 5 -16.60 -9.43 32.68
N THR A 6 -16.40 -8.32 31.97
CA THR A 6 -15.83 -8.29 30.62
C THR A 6 -14.37 -7.84 30.60
N GLY A 7 -13.90 -7.18 31.66
CA GLY A 7 -12.57 -6.54 31.68
C GLY A 7 -12.44 -5.29 30.81
N LEU A 8 -13.51 -4.89 30.11
CA LEU A 8 -13.48 -3.76 29.17
C LEU A 8 -13.54 -2.41 29.89
N SER A 9 -13.01 -1.38 29.24
CA SER A 9 -13.20 0.03 29.63
C SER A 9 -14.61 0.52 29.28
N PRO A 10 -15.12 1.57 29.95
CA PRO A 10 -16.54 1.95 29.84
C PRO A 10 -16.90 2.84 28.63
N ASN A 11 -15.92 3.39 27.90
CA ASN A 11 -16.17 4.32 26.79
C ASN A 11 -15.44 3.91 25.51
N PHE A 12 -16.00 4.30 24.37
CA PHE A 12 -15.40 4.12 23.04
C PHE A 12 -14.61 5.38 22.65
N TRP A 13 -13.34 5.40 23.04
CA TRP A 13 -12.43 6.48 22.70
C TRP A 13 -12.07 6.47 21.20
N GLY A 14 -12.31 7.60 20.54
CA GLY A 14 -12.15 7.78 19.10
C GLY A 14 -10.76 7.40 18.61
N ARG A 15 -9.70 7.91 19.24
CA ARG A 15 -8.33 7.60 18.77
C ARG A 15 -7.93 6.14 19.01
N ALA A 16 -8.45 5.46 20.04
CA ALA A 16 -8.21 4.02 20.18
C ALA A 16 -8.81 3.23 19.00
N MET A 17 -10.03 3.57 18.59
CA MET A 17 -10.65 2.95 17.42
C MET A 17 -9.99 3.38 16.11
N GLY A 18 -9.48 4.61 16.05
CA GLY A 18 -8.66 5.12 14.95
C GLY A 18 -7.39 4.29 14.75
N TRP A 19 -6.64 4.04 15.83
CA TRP A 19 -5.47 3.15 15.76
C TRP A 19 -5.82 1.76 15.27
N TYR A 20 -6.97 1.22 15.71
CA TYR A 20 -7.38 -0.11 15.30
C TYR A 20 -7.68 -0.21 13.81
N ILE A 21 -8.37 0.77 13.21
CA ILE A 21 -8.63 0.75 11.76
C ILE A 21 -7.36 0.98 10.95
N MET A 22 -6.45 1.86 11.40
CA MET A 22 -5.14 2.05 10.76
C MET A 22 -4.34 0.74 10.76
N ALA A 23 -4.24 0.09 11.92
CA ALA A 23 -3.52 -1.17 12.05
C ALA A 23 -4.10 -2.26 11.14
N LEU A 24 -5.43 -2.34 11.00
CA LEU A 24 -6.06 -3.32 10.12
C LEU A 24 -5.66 -3.12 8.66
N VAL A 25 -5.68 -1.88 8.15
CA VAL A 25 -5.31 -1.62 6.75
C VAL A 25 -3.79 -1.73 6.52
N ASP A 26 -2.96 -1.38 7.49
CA ASP A 26 -1.49 -1.44 7.35
C ASP A 26 -0.96 -2.87 7.47
N VAL A 27 -1.56 -3.69 8.34
CA VAL A 27 -1.24 -5.12 8.42
C VAL A 27 -1.62 -5.82 7.12
N LEU A 28 -2.77 -5.49 6.53
CA LEU A 28 -3.24 -6.12 5.30
C LEU A 28 -2.35 -5.86 4.08
N ASP A 29 -1.50 -4.82 4.07
CA ASP A 29 -0.50 -4.63 3.01
C ASP A 29 0.51 -5.79 2.97
N ASN A 30 0.84 -6.34 4.14
CA ASN A 30 1.89 -7.34 4.31
C ASN A 30 1.36 -8.72 4.71
N PHE A 31 0.05 -8.86 4.92
CA PHE A 31 -0.56 -10.12 5.35
C PHE A 31 -0.76 -11.04 4.14
N PRO A 32 -0.21 -12.27 4.12
CA PRO A 32 -0.32 -13.14 2.96
C PRO A 32 -1.78 -13.44 2.61
N LYS A 33 -2.14 -13.27 1.34
CA LYS A 33 -3.53 -13.43 0.84
C LYS A 33 -4.04 -14.86 0.96
N ASP A 34 -3.13 -15.84 0.96
CA ASP A 34 -3.37 -17.26 1.14
C ASP A 34 -3.36 -17.70 2.61
N HIS A 35 -2.96 -16.83 3.54
CA HIS A 35 -2.98 -17.14 4.96
C HIS A 35 -4.41 -17.43 5.43
N PRO A 36 -4.66 -18.49 6.23
CA PRO A 36 -6.01 -18.92 6.63
C PRO A 36 -6.83 -17.85 7.37
N LYS A 37 -6.15 -16.87 7.99
CA LYS A 37 -6.76 -15.74 8.71
C LYS A 37 -6.99 -14.47 7.89
N TYR A 38 -6.58 -14.43 6.62
CA TYR A 38 -6.73 -13.24 5.77
C TYR A 38 -8.21 -12.80 5.69
N LYS A 39 -9.11 -13.75 5.43
CA LYS A 39 -10.57 -13.49 5.38
C LYS A 39 -11.14 -13.01 6.72
N GLU A 40 -10.58 -13.48 7.84
CA GLU A 40 -11.00 -13.04 9.17
C GLU A 40 -10.62 -11.58 9.42
N LEU A 41 -9.39 -11.17 9.06
CA LEU A 41 -8.96 -9.78 9.13
C LEU A 41 -9.81 -8.86 8.26
N LEU A 42 -10.13 -9.28 7.03
CA LEU A 42 -11.06 -8.52 6.16
C LEU A 42 -12.45 -8.37 6.78
N ALA A 43 -12.96 -9.41 7.44
CA ALA A 43 -14.24 -9.36 8.12
C ALA A 43 -14.20 -8.42 9.34
N ILE A 44 -13.10 -8.40 10.09
CA ILE A 44 -12.88 -7.44 11.19
C ILE A 44 -12.85 -6.01 10.64
N LEU A 45 -12.08 -5.75 9.57
CA LEU A 45 -12.03 -4.45 8.91
C LEU A 45 -13.41 -3.98 8.47
N ASN A 46 -14.20 -4.84 7.82
CA ASN A 46 -15.55 -4.49 7.37
C ASN A 46 -16.47 -4.13 8.54
N ARG A 47 -16.42 -4.87 9.66
CA ARG A 47 -17.20 -4.54 10.87
C ARG A 47 -16.76 -3.23 11.50
N THR A 48 -15.46 -3.02 11.63
CA THR A 48 -14.87 -1.78 12.16
C THR A 48 -15.28 -0.58 11.30
N ALA A 49 -15.10 -0.66 9.98
CA ALA A 49 -15.49 0.39 9.05
C ALA A 49 -16.99 0.68 9.10
N THR A 50 -17.84 -0.35 9.18
CA THR A 50 -19.29 -0.19 9.32
C THR A 50 -19.65 0.57 10.60
N ALA A 51 -19.04 0.22 11.73
CA ALA A 51 -19.25 0.93 12.99
C ALA A 51 -18.71 2.37 12.92
N THR A 52 -17.54 2.59 12.33
CA THR A 52 -16.98 3.92 12.08
C THR A 52 -17.97 4.80 11.31
N VAL A 53 -18.52 4.31 10.18
CA VAL A 53 -19.51 5.08 9.41
C VAL A 53 -20.79 5.35 10.21
N LYS A 54 -21.26 4.39 10.99
CA LYS A 54 -22.46 4.54 11.84
C LYS A 54 -22.35 5.71 12.82
N TYR A 55 -21.16 5.95 13.39
CA TYR A 55 -20.91 7.02 14.37
C TYR A 55 -20.31 8.29 13.76
N GLN A 56 -20.30 8.43 12.43
CA GLN A 56 -19.89 9.67 11.78
C GLN A 56 -20.92 10.77 12.04
N ASP A 57 -20.46 11.94 12.51
CA ASP A 57 -21.34 13.07 12.76
C ASP A 57 -21.96 13.57 11.45
N ALA A 58 -23.29 13.65 11.42
CA ALA A 58 -24.01 13.96 10.19
C ALA A 58 -23.74 15.39 9.70
N LYS A 59 -23.48 16.35 10.60
CA LYS A 59 -23.37 17.78 10.32
C LYS A 59 -21.96 18.19 9.91
N SER A 60 -20.97 17.76 10.68
CA SER A 60 -19.56 18.10 10.48
C SER A 60 -18.85 17.11 9.55
N GLY A 61 -19.33 15.86 9.48
CA GLY A 61 -18.68 14.78 8.74
C GLY A 61 -17.53 14.12 9.47
N VAL A 62 -17.16 14.58 10.66
CA VAL A 62 -16.04 14.02 11.44
C VAL A 62 -16.56 13.25 12.66
N TRP A 63 -15.67 12.84 13.57
CA TRP A 63 -16.02 12.00 14.71
C TRP A 63 -15.73 12.69 16.04
N TRP A 64 -16.49 12.30 17.06
CA TRP A 64 -16.38 12.77 18.43
C TRP A 64 -15.28 12.01 19.18
N ASP A 65 -14.69 12.62 20.21
CA ASP A 65 -13.67 11.98 21.07
C ASP A 65 -14.24 10.74 21.78
N ILE A 66 -15.44 10.86 22.34
CA ILE A 66 -16.25 9.69 22.75
C ILE A 66 -17.31 9.46 21.68
N LEU A 67 -17.14 8.38 20.91
CA LEU A 67 -17.82 8.17 19.62
C LEU A 67 -19.35 8.09 19.71
N ASP A 68 -19.87 7.48 20.78
CA ASP A 68 -21.29 7.16 20.94
C ASP A 68 -22.05 8.17 21.82
N MET A 69 -21.40 9.26 22.23
CA MET A 69 -22.00 10.28 23.11
C MET A 69 -21.98 11.71 22.51
N PRO A 70 -22.44 11.93 21.26
CA PRO A 70 -22.33 13.23 20.59
C PRO A 70 -23.13 14.35 21.27
N ALA A 71 -24.22 14.01 21.96
CA ALA A 71 -25.08 14.96 22.66
C ALA A 71 -24.62 15.28 24.09
N ARG A 72 -23.59 14.58 24.62
CA ARG A 72 -23.14 14.76 25.99
C ARG A 72 -22.29 16.03 26.10
N LYS A 73 -22.74 16.97 26.93
CA LYS A 73 -22.04 18.25 27.16
C LYS A 73 -20.58 18.00 27.54
N GLY A 74 -19.67 18.70 26.85
CA GLY A 74 -18.23 18.59 27.05
C GLY A 74 -17.52 17.69 26.03
N ASN A 75 -18.25 16.81 25.34
CA ASN A 75 -17.68 16.07 24.22
C ASN A 75 -17.33 17.04 23.08
N TYR A 76 -16.40 16.65 22.21
CA TYR A 76 -15.91 17.49 21.12
C TYR A 76 -15.53 16.64 19.90
N LEU A 77 -15.54 17.27 18.73
CA LEU A 77 -15.02 16.68 17.50
C LEU A 77 -13.50 16.61 17.57
N GLU A 78 -12.93 15.43 17.36
CA GLU A 78 -11.51 15.16 17.63
C GLU A 78 -10.76 14.86 16.32
N SER A 79 -9.66 15.56 16.09
CA SER A 79 -9.02 15.60 14.78
C SER A 79 -8.16 14.38 14.48
N SER A 80 -7.51 13.76 15.49
CA SER A 80 -6.68 12.59 15.24
C SER A 80 -7.50 11.36 14.84
N ALA A 81 -8.51 11.00 15.63
CA ALA A 81 -9.44 9.91 15.36
C ALA A 81 -10.12 10.07 14.00
N SER A 82 -10.61 11.27 13.71
CA SER A 82 -11.27 11.57 12.44
C SER A 82 -10.32 11.37 11.25
N SER A 83 -9.06 11.78 11.39
CA SER A 83 -8.04 11.57 10.36
C SER A 83 -7.72 10.08 10.17
N MET A 84 -7.58 9.33 11.27
CA MET A 84 -7.36 7.88 11.23
C MET A 84 -8.50 7.12 10.57
N PHE A 85 -9.76 7.53 10.80
CA PHE A 85 -10.92 6.95 10.15
C PHE A 85 -10.96 7.25 8.64
N VAL A 86 -10.68 8.50 8.23
CA VAL A 86 -10.58 8.85 6.81
C VAL A 86 -9.51 8.00 6.13
N TYR A 87 -8.31 7.90 6.71
CA TYR A 87 -7.23 7.06 6.22
C TYR A 87 -7.66 5.59 6.06
N GLY A 88 -8.16 4.98 7.13
CA GLY A 88 -8.54 3.56 7.13
C GLY A 88 -9.66 3.24 6.13
N LEU A 89 -10.65 4.13 6.01
CA LEU A 89 -11.72 3.98 5.03
C LEU A 89 -11.21 4.14 3.59
N ALA A 90 -10.41 5.18 3.31
CA ALA A 90 -9.89 5.46 1.98
C ALA A 90 -8.94 4.37 1.49
N LYS A 91 -7.95 4.01 2.31
CA LYS A 91 -6.99 2.94 2.01
C LYS A 91 -7.67 1.59 1.82
N GLY A 92 -8.63 1.27 2.70
CA GLY A 92 -9.42 0.04 2.60
C GLY A 92 -10.19 -0.07 1.28
N VAL A 93 -10.73 1.05 0.76
CA VAL A 93 -11.37 1.06 -0.56
C VAL A 93 -10.35 0.97 -1.69
N ARG A 94 -9.26 1.74 -1.64
CA ARG A 94 -8.21 1.75 -2.66
C ARG A 94 -7.65 0.35 -2.92
N ASN A 95 -7.43 -0.43 -1.86
CA ASN A 95 -6.92 -1.80 -1.95
C ASN A 95 -8.02 -2.86 -2.21
N GLY A 96 -9.29 -2.46 -2.33
CA GLY A 96 -10.42 -3.36 -2.60
C GLY A 96 -10.86 -4.23 -1.42
N TRP A 97 -10.43 -3.90 -0.20
CA TRP A 97 -10.82 -4.61 1.03
C TRP A 97 -12.18 -4.14 1.57
N LEU A 98 -12.56 -2.91 1.25
CA LEU A 98 -13.84 -2.30 1.55
C LEU A 98 -14.63 -1.99 0.27
N PRO A 99 -15.96 -2.14 0.28
CA PRO A 99 -16.83 -1.68 -0.81
C PRO A 99 -16.67 -0.19 -1.13
N GLN A 100 -16.82 0.17 -2.41
CA GLN A 100 -16.70 1.56 -2.88
C GLN A 100 -17.61 2.56 -2.14
N SER A 101 -18.74 2.11 -1.59
CA SER A 101 -19.67 2.94 -0.81
C SER A 101 -19.02 3.59 0.41
N PHE A 102 -17.96 3.01 0.98
CA PHE A 102 -17.24 3.59 2.12
C PHE A 102 -16.50 4.88 1.74
N MET A 103 -16.21 5.13 0.46
CA MET A 103 -15.62 6.41 0.04
C MET A 103 -16.54 7.60 0.26
N ASN A 104 -17.85 7.41 0.33
CA ASN A 104 -18.77 8.51 0.66
C ASN A 104 -18.46 9.05 2.06
N ALA A 105 -18.23 8.16 3.03
CA ALA A 105 -17.86 8.53 4.38
C ALA A 105 -16.44 9.10 4.46
N ALA A 106 -15.47 8.53 3.72
CA ALA A 106 -14.11 9.05 3.65
C ALA A 106 -14.06 10.48 3.07
N ASN A 107 -14.75 10.73 1.95
CA ASN A 107 -14.86 12.06 1.34
C ASN A 107 -15.53 13.07 2.28
N LYS A 108 -16.65 12.67 2.92
CA LYS A 108 -17.34 13.52 3.90
C LYS A 108 -16.43 13.84 5.09
N GLY A 109 -15.72 12.84 5.59
CA GLY A 109 -14.72 12.97 6.64
C GLY A 109 -13.62 13.94 6.25
N TYR A 110 -12.99 13.76 5.09
CA TYR A 110 -11.89 14.60 4.63
C TYR A 110 -12.29 16.07 4.44
N ASN A 111 -13.49 16.32 3.90
CA ASN A 111 -14.04 17.67 3.83
C ASN A 111 -14.30 18.27 5.21
N GLY A 112 -14.78 17.45 6.14
CA GLY A 112 -14.93 17.81 7.55
C GLY A 112 -13.60 18.12 8.22
N LEU A 113 -12.53 17.35 7.97
CA LEU A 113 -11.19 17.60 8.52
C LEU A 113 -10.70 19.01 8.15
N LYS A 114 -10.77 19.33 6.86
CA LYS A 114 -10.38 20.65 6.34
C LYS A 114 -11.20 21.78 6.94
N LYS A 115 -12.49 21.55 7.18
CA LYS A 115 -13.41 22.58 7.69
C LYS A 115 -13.30 22.79 9.20
N GLU A 116 -13.19 21.71 9.97
CA GLU A 116 -13.36 21.74 11.42
C GLU A 116 -12.03 21.89 12.18
N PHE A 117 -10.91 21.53 11.55
CA PHE A 117 -9.62 21.37 12.22
C PHE A 117 -8.44 22.08 11.54
N VAL A 118 -8.55 22.43 10.25
CA VAL A 118 -7.46 23.11 9.53
C VAL A 118 -7.66 24.62 9.59
N GLU A 119 -6.68 25.33 10.12
CA GLU A 119 -6.70 26.79 10.24
C GLU A 119 -5.44 27.40 9.61
N LYS A 120 -5.56 28.60 9.04
CA LYS A 120 -4.41 29.32 8.48
C LYS A 120 -3.45 29.76 9.60
N ALA A 121 -2.16 29.54 9.42
CA ALA A 121 -1.09 29.85 10.39
C ALA A 121 -0.01 30.77 9.78
N GLY A 122 -0.45 31.84 9.11
CA GLY A 122 0.38 32.68 8.23
C GLY A 122 0.15 32.37 6.76
N GLU A 123 0.97 32.90 5.87
CA GLU A 123 0.75 32.79 4.42
C GLU A 123 0.94 31.36 3.88
N GLU A 124 1.96 30.65 4.36
CA GLU A 124 2.39 29.36 3.81
C GLU A 124 2.24 28.19 4.80
N ARG A 125 1.56 28.42 5.92
CA ARG A 125 1.42 27.41 6.98
C ARG A 125 -0.03 27.23 7.38
N ILE A 126 -0.32 26.03 7.84
CA ILE A 126 -1.60 25.68 8.45
C ILE A 126 -1.36 25.03 9.82
N ASN A 127 -2.37 25.14 10.66
CA ASN A 127 -2.48 24.43 11.93
C ASN A 127 -3.51 23.32 11.81
N LEU A 128 -3.25 22.20 12.47
CA LEU A 128 -4.26 21.19 12.78
C LEU A 128 -4.66 21.34 14.25
N THR A 129 -5.89 21.76 14.50
CA THR A 129 -6.41 21.98 15.85
C THR A 129 -7.20 20.77 16.36
N LYS A 130 -7.66 20.84 17.61
CA LYS A 130 -8.56 19.85 18.25
C LYS A 130 -8.01 18.42 18.35
N THR A 131 -6.71 18.27 18.51
CA THR A 131 -6.11 16.95 18.80
C THR A 131 -5.96 16.75 20.29
N VAL A 132 -6.47 15.66 20.85
CA VAL A 132 -6.20 15.34 22.27
C VAL A 132 -4.76 14.88 22.46
N SER A 133 -4.02 15.44 23.41
CA SER A 133 -2.59 15.22 23.56
C SER A 133 -2.27 13.77 23.95
N VAL A 134 -3.02 13.23 24.92
CA VAL A 134 -2.86 11.87 25.43
C VAL A 134 -4.12 11.45 26.16
N SER A 135 -4.47 10.17 26.08
CA SER A 135 -5.44 9.53 26.98
C SER A 135 -4.94 8.11 27.24
N GLY A 136 -5.31 7.54 28.38
CA GLY A 136 -4.93 6.19 28.75
C GLY A 136 -5.69 5.72 29.98
N LEU A 137 -5.39 4.52 30.46
CA LEU A 137 -6.11 3.90 31.57
C LEU A 137 -5.15 3.51 32.70
N GLY A 138 -5.63 3.54 33.94
CA GLY A 138 -4.86 3.22 35.14
C GLY A 138 -3.71 4.20 35.42
N GLY A 139 -2.62 3.69 36.02
CA GLY A 139 -1.41 4.47 36.32
C GLY A 139 -1.40 5.14 37.70
N LYS A 140 -0.24 5.73 38.04
CA LYS A 140 0.06 6.52 39.25
C LYS A 140 0.93 7.73 38.86
N PRO A 141 0.90 8.86 39.61
CA PRO A 141 0.14 9.11 40.84
C PRO A 141 -1.35 9.42 40.58
N ARG A 142 -1.72 9.87 39.38
CA ARG A 142 -3.11 10.08 38.97
C ARG A 142 -3.67 8.81 38.33
N TYR A 143 -4.68 8.21 38.95
CA TYR A 143 -5.37 7.05 38.37
C TYR A 143 -6.35 7.49 37.29
N ARG A 144 -6.18 6.98 36.07
CA ARG A 144 -7.05 7.26 34.92
C ARG A 144 -8.16 6.22 34.87
N ASP A 145 -9.37 6.61 35.24
CA ASP A 145 -10.49 5.69 35.48
C ASP A 145 -11.30 5.33 34.23
N GLY A 146 -10.98 5.94 33.08
CA GLY A 146 -11.66 5.70 31.82
C GLY A 146 -13.08 6.27 31.76
N SER A 147 -13.51 7.06 32.74
CA SER A 147 -14.79 7.77 32.73
C SER A 147 -14.86 8.78 31.58
N PHE A 148 -16.06 9.22 31.23
CA PHE A 148 -16.24 10.29 30.25
C PHE A 148 -15.54 11.57 30.74
N GLU A 149 -15.73 11.90 32.01
CA GLU A 149 -15.12 13.05 32.68
C GLU A 149 -13.60 13.00 32.59
N TYR A 150 -12.99 11.82 32.73
CA TYR A 150 -11.57 11.63 32.53
C TYR A 150 -11.14 11.96 31.10
N TYR A 151 -11.77 11.36 30.08
CA TYR A 151 -11.43 11.61 28.67
C TYR A 151 -11.56 13.10 28.31
N ILE A 152 -12.65 13.74 28.72
CA ILE A 152 -12.89 15.17 28.46
C ILE A 152 -11.95 16.08 29.27
N SER A 153 -11.34 15.59 30.36
CA SER A 153 -10.34 16.35 31.12
C SER A 153 -8.96 16.42 30.45
N GLU A 154 -8.70 15.58 29.45
CA GLU A 154 -7.40 15.56 28.78
C GLU A 154 -7.21 16.79 27.89
N LYS A 155 -5.96 17.24 27.78
CA LYS A 155 -5.65 18.48 27.07
C LYS A 155 -5.86 18.29 25.57
N VAL A 156 -6.56 19.23 24.96
CA VAL A 156 -6.69 19.35 23.51
C VAL A 156 -5.71 20.42 23.02
N ILE A 157 -4.87 20.08 22.04
CA ILE A 157 -3.79 20.95 21.55
C ILE A 157 -3.75 21.02 20.02
N THR A 158 -3.04 22.02 19.53
CA THR A 158 -2.76 22.25 18.11
C THR A 158 -1.44 21.61 17.73
N ASN A 159 -1.38 21.00 16.54
CA ASN A 159 -0.20 20.38 15.95
C ASN A 159 0.43 19.28 16.83
N ASP A 160 -0.38 18.52 17.58
CA ASP A 160 0.14 17.30 18.23
C ASP A 160 0.58 16.29 17.16
N PRO A 161 1.77 15.69 17.27
CA PRO A 161 2.26 14.73 16.28
C PRO A 161 1.32 13.56 15.99
N LYS A 162 0.51 13.11 16.95
CA LYS A 162 -0.45 12.01 16.76
C LYS A 162 -1.58 12.40 15.81
N GLY A 163 -2.02 13.66 15.87
CA GLY A 163 -2.99 14.22 14.93
C GLY A 163 -2.35 14.52 13.58
N MET A 164 -1.18 15.17 13.60
CA MET A 164 -0.46 15.53 12.37
C MET A 164 -0.12 14.31 11.52
N GLY A 165 0.44 13.26 12.10
CA GLY A 165 0.76 12.03 11.36
C GLY A 165 -0.48 11.39 10.75
N ALA A 166 -1.56 11.27 11.53
CA ALA A 166 -2.82 10.73 11.02
C ALA A 166 -3.43 11.60 9.90
N PHE A 167 -3.34 12.93 10.02
CA PHE A 167 -3.83 13.85 9.00
C PHE A 167 -3.03 13.77 7.70
N ILE A 168 -1.69 13.68 7.77
CA ILE A 168 -0.83 13.49 6.59
C ILE A 168 -1.17 12.18 5.89
N CYS A 169 -1.32 11.07 6.63
CA CYS A 169 -1.75 9.79 6.06
C CYS A 169 -3.12 9.91 5.37
N ALA A 170 -4.09 10.54 6.04
CA ALA A 170 -5.42 10.76 5.47
C ALA A 170 -5.37 11.61 4.19
N ALA A 171 -4.64 12.73 4.20
CA ALA A 171 -4.50 13.62 3.05
C ALA A 171 -3.84 12.90 1.87
N ALA A 172 -2.73 12.20 2.11
CA ALA A 172 -2.03 11.44 1.08
C ALA A 172 -2.92 10.37 0.43
N GLU A 173 -3.67 9.60 1.24
CA GLU A 173 -4.61 8.60 0.71
C GLU A 173 -5.75 9.24 -0.10
N MET A 174 -6.28 10.38 0.35
CA MET A 174 -7.33 11.10 -0.37
C MET A 174 -6.82 11.72 -1.69
N GLU A 175 -5.57 12.18 -1.73
CA GLU A 175 -4.91 12.64 -2.95
C GLU A 175 -4.70 11.49 -3.93
N VAL A 176 -4.17 10.35 -3.47
CA VAL A 176 -4.01 9.13 -4.30
C VAL A 176 -5.36 8.64 -4.84
N ALA A 177 -6.42 8.69 -4.03
CA ALA A 177 -7.76 8.32 -4.45
C ALA A 177 -8.32 9.27 -5.53
N ALA A 178 -7.92 10.54 -5.52
CA ALA A 178 -8.34 11.56 -6.49
C ALA A 178 -7.53 11.53 -7.80
N LEU A 179 -6.39 10.84 -7.85
CA LEU A 179 -5.59 10.72 -9.06
C LEU A 179 -6.42 10.11 -10.21
N PRO A 180 -6.27 10.62 -11.45
CA PRO A 180 -6.86 9.98 -12.62
C PRO A 180 -6.46 8.51 -12.71
N LYS A 181 -7.40 7.65 -13.07
CA LYS A 181 -7.18 6.20 -13.22
C LYS A 181 -7.26 5.77 -14.70
N PRO A 182 -6.39 6.29 -15.60
CA PRO A 182 -6.46 6.05 -17.04
C PRO A 182 -6.25 4.57 -17.42
N GLY A 183 -5.55 3.81 -16.57
CA GLY A 183 -5.32 2.39 -16.75
C GLY A 183 -6.34 1.49 -16.04
N LYS A 184 -7.46 2.04 -15.55
CA LYS A 184 -8.48 1.27 -14.85
C LYS A 184 -9.00 0.12 -15.72
N GLY A 185 -8.95 -1.08 -15.17
CA GLY A 185 -9.37 -2.30 -15.86
C GLY A 185 -8.24 -3.02 -16.60
N LEU A 186 -7.05 -2.42 -16.64
CA LEU A 186 -5.86 -3.08 -17.14
C LEU A 186 -5.14 -3.84 -16.03
N THR A 187 -4.36 -4.84 -16.43
CA THR A 187 -3.45 -5.59 -15.56
C THR A 187 -2.04 -5.59 -16.16
N VAL A 188 -1.06 -5.23 -15.35
CA VAL A 188 0.36 -5.44 -15.63
C VAL A 188 0.83 -6.67 -14.89
N THR A 189 1.60 -7.52 -15.57
CA THR A 189 2.14 -8.75 -15.01
C THR A 189 3.65 -8.74 -15.12
N VAL A 190 4.34 -8.92 -13.99
CA VAL A 190 5.78 -9.18 -13.99
C VAL A 190 6.01 -10.68 -14.07
N ASP A 191 7.01 -11.07 -14.84
CA ASP A 191 7.54 -12.42 -14.85
C ASP A 191 8.17 -12.78 -13.51
N ASN A 192 7.96 -14.02 -13.07
CA ASN A 192 8.77 -14.67 -12.03
C ASN A 192 9.05 -16.13 -12.42
N PHE A 193 9.07 -16.41 -13.73
CA PHE A 193 9.39 -17.72 -14.27
C PHE A 193 10.79 -17.74 -14.87
N PHE A 194 11.14 -16.76 -15.73
CA PHE A 194 12.48 -16.61 -16.30
C PHE A 194 13.43 -15.94 -15.30
N ASN A 195 12.97 -14.91 -14.58
CA ASN A 195 13.63 -14.42 -13.38
C ASN A 195 13.01 -15.10 -12.15
N ASN A 196 13.73 -16.04 -11.56
CA ASN A 196 13.18 -16.93 -10.53
C ASN A 196 14.21 -17.22 -9.44
N GLU A 197 14.68 -16.14 -8.84
CA GLU A 197 15.60 -16.18 -7.72
C GLU A 197 14.89 -16.27 -6.36
N TYR A 198 15.58 -16.82 -5.36
CA TYR A 198 15.06 -16.98 -4.00
C TYR A 198 16.09 -16.55 -2.95
N MET A 199 15.64 -15.75 -2.00
CA MET A 199 16.39 -15.46 -0.77
C MET A 199 15.89 -16.32 0.39
N THR A 200 16.72 -16.49 1.41
CA THR A 200 16.31 -17.18 2.65
C THR A 200 15.68 -16.16 3.59
N GLY A 201 14.40 -16.36 3.92
CA GLY A 201 13.67 -15.54 4.86
C GLY A 201 14.12 -15.75 6.31
N PRO A 202 13.64 -14.89 7.25
CA PRO A 202 14.03 -14.95 8.66
C PRO A 202 13.61 -16.25 9.37
N THR A 203 12.63 -16.97 8.81
CA THR A 203 12.13 -18.28 9.28
C THR A 203 12.78 -19.47 8.56
N GLY A 204 13.69 -19.22 7.62
CA GLY A 204 14.32 -20.24 6.77
C GLY A 204 13.54 -20.56 5.49
N ASP A 205 12.36 -19.99 5.30
CA ASP A 205 11.56 -20.18 4.09
C ASP A 205 12.23 -19.52 2.88
N LYS A 206 12.03 -20.10 1.69
CA LYS A 206 12.47 -19.48 0.44
C LYS A 206 11.48 -18.41 0.00
N ILE A 207 11.95 -17.18 -0.16
CA ILE A 207 11.15 -16.03 -0.59
C ILE A 207 11.60 -15.64 -2.00
N PRO A 208 10.70 -15.60 -2.99
CA PRO A 208 11.05 -15.10 -4.32
C PRO A 208 11.41 -13.62 -4.22
N PHE A 209 12.47 -13.22 -4.92
CA PHE A 209 13.00 -11.86 -4.93
C PHE A 209 13.61 -11.55 -6.30
N HIS A 210 14.14 -10.34 -6.47
CA HIS A 210 14.74 -9.80 -7.68
C HIS A 210 13.72 -9.31 -8.71
N TYR A 211 13.47 -8.00 -8.71
CA TYR A 211 12.54 -7.27 -9.59
C TYR A 211 11.06 -7.69 -9.53
N LEU A 212 10.53 -7.84 -8.32
CA LEU A 212 9.13 -8.12 -8.01
C LEU A 212 8.42 -6.92 -7.37
N TRP A 213 7.10 -6.90 -7.44
CA TRP A 213 6.28 -5.77 -6.97
C TRP A 213 6.39 -5.52 -5.46
N GLU A 214 6.63 -6.58 -4.69
CA GLU A 214 6.68 -6.56 -3.23
C GLU A 214 8.05 -6.14 -2.66
N GLU A 215 9.02 -5.82 -3.51
CA GLU A 215 10.38 -5.48 -3.06
C GLU A 215 10.57 -3.99 -2.77
N ASP A 216 10.71 -3.68 -1.48
CA ASP A 216 10.94 -2.34 -0.95
C ASP A 216 12.43 -2.03 -0.67
N ASP A 217 13.35 -2.89 -1.10
CA ASP A 217 14.80 -2.74 -0.92
C ASP A 217 15.45 -1.72 -1.90
N ASN A 218 14.61 -0.90 -2.56
CA ASN A 218 14.96 0.11 -3.56
C ASN A 218 15.58 -0.45 -4.85
N ASN A 219 15.21 -1.66 -5.27
CA ASN A 219 15.47 -2.12 -6.64
C ASN A 219 14.59 -1.39 -7.70
N GLY A 220 13.59 -0.63 -7.25
CA GLY A 220 12.73 0.23 -8.06
C GLY A 220 11.37 -0.39 -8.45
N PHE A 221 11.14 -1.69 -8.25
CA PHE A 221 9.92 -2.35 -8.72
C PHE A 221 8.69 -2.10 -7.86
N SER A 222 8.82 -1.94 -6.54
CA SER A 222 7.73 -1.44 -5.70
C SER A 222 7.25 -0.05 -6.13
N LEU A 223 8.19 0.86 -6.41
CA LEU A 223 7.89 2.19 -6.94
C LEU A 223 7.24 2.11 -8.33
N PHE A 224 7.76 1.26 -9.21
CA PHE A 224 7.18 1.07 -10.55
C PHE A 224 5.77 0.49 -10.49
N GLY A 225 5.53 -0.50 -9.63
CA GLY A 225 4.21 -1.04 -9.33
C GLY A 225 3.28 0.03 -8.77
N LYS A 226 3.77 0.92 -7.90
CA LYS A 226 2.99 2.06 -7.40
C LYS A 226 2.54 3.00 -8.52
N VAL A 227 3.38 3.29 -9.51
CA VAL A 227 2.98 4.10 -10.68
C VAL A 227 1.82 3.47 -11.44
N PHE A 228 1.85 2.15 -11.64
CA PHE A 228 0.73 1.42 -12.26
C PHE A 228 -0.54 1.47 -11.40
N ASN A 229 -0.43 1.20 -10.11
CA ASN A 229 -1.55 1.22 -9.17
C ASN A 229 -2.19 2.62 -9.08
N ASP A 230 -1.37 3.67 -9.05
CA ASP A 230 -1.82 5.06 -9.04
C ASP A 230 -2.58 5.43 -10.32
N ALA A 231 -2.20 4.85 -11.47
CA ALA A 231 -2.94 4.94 -12.73
C ALA A 231 -4.16 4.00 -12.81
N GLY A 232 -4.41 3.18 -11.79
CA GLY A 232 -5.55 2.25 -11.71
C GLY A 232 -5.33 0.89 -12.38
N VAL A 233 -4.09 0.58 -12.80
CA VAL A 233 -3.70 -0.72 -13.35
C VAL A 233 -3.49 -1.69 -12.19
N LYS A 234 -3.97 -2.93 -12.32
CA LYS A 234 -3.70 -4.00 -11.34
C LYS A 234 -2.32 -4.60 -11.58
N THR A 235 -1.58 -4.91 -10.52
CA THR A 235 -0.35 -5.70 -10.61
C THR A 235 -0.63 -7.19 -10.41
N ALA A 236 0.14 -8.02 -11.11
CA ALA A 236 0.15 -9.47 -10.97
C ALA A 236 1.55 -10.03 -11.23
N THR A 237 1.79 -11.26 -10.81
CA THR A 237 3.08 -11.95 -10.98
C THR A 237 2.84 -13.31 -11.62
N LEU A 238 3.56 -13.63 -12.69
CA LEU A 238 3.46 -14.90 -13.40
C LEU A 238 4.57 -15.85 -12.97
N LYS A 239 4.24 -16.88 -12.20
CA LYS A 239 5.21 -17.85 -11.63
C LYS A 239 5.39 -19.12 -12.48
N THR A 240 4.75 -19.19 -13.63
CA THR A 240 4.71 -20.38 -14.50
C THR A 240 5.10 -19.98 -15.92
N ALA A 241 5.54 -20.94 -16.73
CA ALA A 241 5.85 -20.71 -18.14
C ALA A 241 4.74 -19.92 -18.85
N PRO A 242 5.07 -18.87 -19.61
CA PRO A 242 4.08 -18.05 -20.27
C PRO A 242 3.37 -18.83 -21.36
N THR A 243 2.04 -18.69 -21.40
CA THR A 243 1.18 -19.24 -22.44
C THR A 243 0.15 -18.19 -22.84
N MET A 244 -0.41 -18.32 -24.04
CA MET A 244 -1.58 -17.52 -24.43
C MET A 244 -2.71 -17.56 -23.39
N ALA A 245 -2.91 -18.73 -22.76
CA ALA A 245 -3.98 -18.96 -21.82
C ALA A 245 -3.78 -18.21 -20.49
N ASN A 246 -2.59 -18.29 -19.89
CA ASN A 246 -2.31 -17.64 -18.60
C ASN A 246 -2.03 -16.13 -18.72
N LEU A 247 -1.62 -15.64 -19.90
CA LEU A 247 -1.46 -14.21 -20.17
C LEU A 247 -2.75 -13.51 -20.61
N LYS A 248 -3.85 -14.24 -20.84
CA LYS A 248 -5.13 -13.65 -21.29
C LYS A 248 -5.68 -12.56 -20.35
N GLY A 249 -5.37 -12.65 -19.05
CA GLY A 249 -5.78 -11.66 -18.05
C GLY A 249 -4.86 -10.44 -17.93
N SER A 250 -3.73 -10.46 -18.65
CA SER A 250 -2.70 -9.43 -18.62
C SER A 250 -2.80 -8.56 -19.87
N ASN A 251 -2.65 -7.26 -19.69
CA ASN A 251 -2.55 -6.30 -20.80
C ASN A 251 -1.11 -5.92 -21.09
N ILE A 252 -0.29 -5.92 -20.05
CA ILE A 252 1.14 -5.63 -20.11
C ILE A 252 1.87 -6.80 -19.46
N TYR A 253 2.91 -7.32 -20.12
CA TYR A 253 3.77 -8.36 -19.58
C TYR A 253 5.21 -7.85 -19.58
N ILE A 254 5.82 -7.86 -18.40
CA ILE A 254 7.19 -7.40 -18.18
C ILE A 254 8.03 -8.65 -17.91
N ILE A 255 9.02 -8.89 -18.77
CA ILE A 255 10.08 -9.84 -18.48
C ILE A 255 11.34 -9.03 -18.17
N VAL A 256 11.90 -9.30 -17.00
CA VAL A 256 13.06 -8.62 -16.47
C VAL A 256 14.13 -9.66 -16.16
N ASP A 257 15.38 -9.33 -16.44
CA ASP A 257 16.58 -10.03 -15.95
C ASP A 257 16.47 -11.57 -15.88
N PRO A 258 16.30 -12.28 -17.03
CA PRO A 258 16.22 -13.73 -17.05
C PRO A 258 17.45 -14.40 -16.44
N ASP A 259 17.22 -15.41 -15.61
CA ASP A 259 18.29 -16.05 -14.84
C ASP A 259 19.31 -16.79 -15.73
N THR A 260 20.56 -16.73 -15.31
CA THR A 260 21.65 -17.60 -15.77
C THR A 260 21.91 -18.73 -14.77
N GLN A 261 22.84 -19.65 -15.12
CA GLN A 261 23.30 -20.66 -14.15
C GLN A 261 24.11 -20.08 -12.98
N LYS A 262 24.49 -18.80 -13.03
CA LYS A 262 25.20 -18.12 -11.94
C LYS A 262 24.24 -17.72 -10.83
N GLU A 263 23.02 -17.27 -11.17
CA GLU A 263 21.98 -16.90 -10.20
C GLU A 263 21.30 -18.14 -9.59
N THR A 264 20.97 -19.14 -10.42
CA THR A 264 20.21 -20.31 -9.97
C THR A 264 20.72 -21.61 -10.59
N ALA A 265 20.57 -22.72 -9.85
CA ALA A 265 21.05 -24.03 -10.30
C ALA A 265 20.26 -24.57 -11.52
N ASN A 266 19.00 -24.17 -11.66
CA ASN A 266 18.10 -24.65 -12.72
C ASN A 266 17.30 -23.48 -13.33
N PRO A 267 17.94 -22.60 -14.11
CA PRO A 267 17.26 -21.46 -14.72
C PRO A 267 16.25 -21.94 -15.77
N ASN A 268 15.10 -21.28 -15.81
CA ASN A 268 14.12 -21.52 -16.86
C ASN A 268 14.51 -20.70 -18.09
N PHE A 269 15.14 -21.32 -19.08
CA PHE A 269 15.55 -20.60 -20.28
C PHE A 269 14.38 -20.30 -21.23
N MET A 270 14.46 -19.13 -21.89
CA MET A 270 13.64 -18.87 -23.07
C MET A 270 13.92 -19.93 -24.14
N ASN A 271 12.86 -20.41 -24.77
CA ASN A 271 12.93 -21.36 -25.87
C ASN A 271 11.90 -20.97 -26.95
N ALA A 272 11.94 -21.66 -28.09
CA ALA A 272 11.07 -21.35 -29.22
C ALA A 272 9.56 -21.46 -28.89
N GLU A 273 9.16 -22.39 -28.01
CA GLU A 273 7.76 -22.55 -27.63
C GLU A 273 7.29 -21.39 -26.75
N HIS A 274 8.05 -21.06 -25.70
CA HIS A 274 7.75 -19.89 -24.85
C HIS A 274 7.72 -18.60 -25.67
N ALA A 275 8.71 -18.40 -26.54
CA ALA A 275 8.80 -17.24 -27.42
C ALA A 275 7.58 -17.12 -28.34
N LYS A 276 7.15 -18.25 -28.94
CA LYS A 276 5.96 -18.31 -29.79
C LYS A 276 4.69 -17.94 -29.02
N GLN A 277 4.49 -18.51 -27.82
CA GLN A 277 3.32 -18.21 -26.99
C GLN A 277 3.22 -16.72 -26.64
N VAL A 278 4.33 -16.11 -26.20
CA VAL A 278 4.38 -14.68 -25.89
C VAL A 278 4.16 -13.84 -27.16
N ALA A 279 4.76 -14.22 -28.29
CA ALA A 279 4.60 -13.51 -29.54
C ALA A 279 3.17 -13.56 -30.09
N GLU A 280 2.48 -14.70 -29.95
CA GLU A 280 1.05 -14.81 -30.28
C GLU A 280 0.20 -13.91 -29.37
N TRP A 281 0.56 -13.76 -28.10
CA TRP A 281 -0.15 -12.89 -27.16
C TRP A 281 0.04 -11.41 -27.51
N VAL A 282 1.26 -11.01 -27.88
CA VAL A 282 1.54 -9.66 -28.38
C VAL A 282 0.75 -9.37 -29.65
N LYS A 283 0.71 -10.31 -30.60
CA LYS A 283 -0.10 -10.18 -31.83
C LYS A 283 -1.61 -10.04 -31.54
N ALA A 284 -2.08 -10.58 -30.42
CA ALA A 284 -3.45 -10.44 -29.94
C ALA A 284 -3.71 -9.11 -29.19
N GLY A 285 -2.73 -8.20 -29.13
CA GLY A 285 -2.87 -6.86 -28.54
C GLY A 285 -2.19 -6.69 -27.17
N GLY A 286 -1.46 -7.69 -26.69
CA GLY A 286 -0.65 -7.57 -25.48
C GLY A 286 0.55 -6.63 -25.68
N VAL A 287 0.92 -5.89 -24.62
CA VAL A 287 2.12 -5.05 -24.61
C VAL A 287 3.24 -5.78 -23.89
N LEU A 288 4.32 -6.09 -24.60
CA LEU A 288 5.51 -6.70 -24.04
C LEU A 288 6.56 -5.64 -23.69
N VAL A 289 7.09 -5.73 -22.48
CA VAL A 289 8.19 -4.91 -21.99
C VAL A 289 9.33 -5.84 -21.63
N LEU A 290 10.51 -5.58 -22.19
CA LEU A 290 11.72 -6.39 -21.99
C LEU A 290 12.79 -5.54 -21.32
N LEU A 291 13.22 -5.93 -20.13
CA LEU A 291 14.20 -5.23 -19.32
C LEU A 291 15.37 -6.18 -19.03
N LEU A 292 16.45 -6.09 -19.81
CA LEU A 292 17.64 -6.92 -19.61
C LEU A 292 18.74 -6.15 -18.89
N ASN A 293 19.60 -6.92 -18.23
CA ASN A 293 20.79 -6.45 -17.54
C ASN A 293 22.04 -6.67 -18.41
N ASP A 294 23.19 -6.22 -17.93
CA ASP A 294 24.47 -6.42 -18.61
C ASP A 294 24.84 -7.92 -18.74
N VAL A 295 25.63 -8.23 -19.75
CA VAL A 295 26.18 -9.58 -19.95
C VAL A 295 26.89 -10.09 -18.68
N GLY A 296 26.55 -11.33 -18.30
CA GLY A 296 27.04 -12.00 -17.10
C GLY A 296 26.20 -11.80 -15.84
N ASN A 297 25.12 -11.00 -15.93
CA ASN A 297 24.11 -10.84 -14.89
C ASN A 297 22.68 -11.15 -15.39
N CYS A 298 22.49 -11.38 -16.69
CA CYS A 298 21.26 -11.96 -17.22
C CYS A 298 21.55 -12.86 -18.42
N GLU A 299 20.62 -13.75 -18.72
CA GLU A 299 20.67 -14.60 -19.90
C GLU A 299 20.20 -13.82 -21.12
N ILE A 300 21.13 -13.49 -22.02
CA ILE A 300 20.84 -12.75 -23.25
C ILE A 300 20.74 -13.70 -24.45
N THR A 301 21.60 -14.71 -24.50
CA THR A 301 21.80 -15.52 -25.71
C THR A 301 20.54 -16.30 -26.10
N LYS A 302 19.97 -17.09 -25.19
CA LYS A 302 18.73 -17.85 -25.44
C LYS A 302 17.51 -16.94 -25.36
N PHE A 303 17.55 -15.90 -24.52
CA PHE A 303 16.47 -14.94 -24.39
C PHE A 303 16.15 -14.24 -25.71
N ASN A 304 17.17 -13.97 -26.55
CA ASN A 304 16.99 -13.40 -27.88
C ASN A 304 16.04 -14.18 -28.79
N ALA A 305 15.73 -15.45 -28.51
CA ALA A 305 14.71 -16.20 -29.25
C ALA A 305 13.32 -15.53 -29.24
N LEU A 306 12.99 -14.71 -28.25
CA LEU A 306 11.75 -13.93 -28.18
C LEU A 306 11.81 -12.60 -28.96
N PRO A 307 12.70 -11.62 -28.63
CA PRO A 307 12.75 -10.34 -29.32
C PRO A 307 13.07 -10.48 -30.81
N GLU A 308 13.82 -11.51 -31.24
CA GLU A 308 14.12 -11.73 -32.66
C GLU A 308 12.87 -12.01 -33.50
N LEU A 309 11.78 -12.53 -32.90
CA LEU A 309 10.47 -12.67 -33.56
C LEU A 309 9.85 -11.32 -33.93
N PHE A 310 10.33 -10.23 -33.34
CA PHE A 310 9.93 -8.86 -33.60
C PHE A 310 11.02 -8.06 -34.33
N GLY A 311 12.10 -8.71 -34.78
CA GLY A 311 13.23 -8.04 -35.42
C GLY A 311 14.11 -7.23 -34.46
N ILE A 312 14.02 -7.50 -33.15
CA ILE A 312 14.84 -6.87 -32.11
C ILE A 312 15.89 -7.88 -31.65
N LYS A 313 17.11 -7.43 -31.37
CA LYS A 313 18.16 -8.25 -30.77
C LYS A 313 18.87 -7.45 -29.69
N PHE A 314 19.01 -8.06 -28.52
CA PHE A 314 19.87 -7.53 -27.47
C PHE A 314 21.30 -8.00 -27.70
N ASN A 315 22.23 -7.04 -27.77
CA ASN A 315 23.64 -7.33 -27.84
C ASN A 315 24.22 -7.51 -26.43
N GLU A 316 25.37 -8.16 -26.34
CA GLU A 316 26.13 -8.32 -25.10
C GLU A 316 27.12 -7.16 -24.86
N ASP A 317 26.97 -6.06 -25.60
CA ASP A 317 27.81 -4.88 -25.50
C ASP A 317 27.49 -4.10 -24.21
N SER A 318 28.50 -3.88 -23.35
CA SER A 318 28.36 -3.04 -22.15
C SER A 318 29.24 -1.79 -22.28
N ARG A 319 28.61 -0.60 -22.20
CA ARG A 319 29.29 0.70 -22.31
C ARG A 319 29.35 1.36 -20.94
N ASN A 320 30.48 2.02 -20.64
CA ASN A 320 30.72 2.70 -19.36
C ASN A 320 30.52 1.77 -18.14
N LYS A 321 30.88 0.49 -18.30
CA LYS A 321 30.73 -0.52 -17.25
C LYS A 321 31.54 -0.13 -16.02
N VAL A 322 30.86 0.12 -14.91
CA VAL A 322 31.50 0.34 -13.60
C VAL A 322 31.88 -1.00 -13.00
N GLN A 323 33.17 -1.17 -12.72
CA GLN A 323 33.71 -2.35 -12.06
C GLN A 323 33.95 -2.05 -10.58
N GLY A 324 33.22 -2.73 -9.70
CA GLY A 324 33.31 -2.49 -8.25
C GLY A 324 32.83 -1.08 -7.89
N GLN A 325 33.66 -0.30 -7.19
CA GLN A 325 33.35 1.07 -6.78
C GLN A 325 34.03 2.14 -7.66
N ASN A 326 34.51 1.76 -8.85
CA ASN A 326 35.20 2.68 -9.76
C ASN A 326 34.21 3.53 -10.56
N PHE A 327 33.38 4.32 -9.86
CA PHE A 327 32.23 5.03 -10.43
C PHE A 327 32.59 5.97 -11.60
N GLU A 328 33.81 6.48 -11.64
CA GLU A 328 34.33 7.31 -12.74
C GLU A 328 34.30 6.61 -14.11
N GLN A 329 34.32 5.27 -14.15
CA GLN A 329 34.15 4.50 -15.39
C GLN A 329 32.77 4.68 -16.01
N GLY A 330 31.77 4.99 -15.16
CA GLY A 330 30.39 5.26 -15.53
C GLY A 330 30.14 6.70 -15.98
N ALA A 331 31.14 7.58 -15.90
CA ALA A 331 30.95 9.00 -16.12
C ALA A 331 30.49 9.30 -17.56
N VAL A 332 29.31 9.89 -17.68
CA VAL A 332 28.82 10.48 -18.94
C VAL A 332 29.17 11.95 -18.92
N LYS A 333 30.00 12.39 -19.86
CA LYS A 333 30.26 13.82 -20.06
C LYS A 333 29.01 14.44 -20.67
N ILE A 334 28.31 15.24 -19.88
CA ILE A 334 27.07 15.94 -20.26
C ILE A 334 27.41 17.31 -20.84
#